data_AF-A0A8K0D573-F1
#
_entry.id   AF-A0A8K0D573-F1
#
_cell.length_a   1.000
_cell.length_b   1.000
_cell.length_c   1.000
_cell.angle_alpha   90.00
_cell.angle_beta   90.00
_cell.angle_gamma   90.00
#
_symmetry.space_group_name_H-M   'P 1'
#
loop_
_entity.id
_entity.type
_entity.pdbx_description
1 polymer ?
#
loop_
_entity_poly.entity_id
_entity_poly.type
_entity_poly.pdbx_seq_one_letter_code
_entity_poly.pdbx_strand_id
1 'polypeptide(L)'
;MTTSRRRVKVKESVADEAVAGRGRGEELLFSQELETTSQGTDVIDVISQYFEKHGLMWPELAGLCTDDDSTMLGSRSGLAALILKKNPSAITTHCVIHREALAAKTLPKCYALTMKTAINIVNFIKRSALNTIMLGYEL
;
A
#
# COMPACT_ATOMS: atom_id res chain seq x y z
N MET A 1 -12.91 21.65 -10.17
CA MET A 1 -12.98 20.18 -10.02
C MET A 1 -11.57 19.69 -9.75
N THR A 2 -11.23 19.39 -8.50
CA THR A 2 -9.96 18.73 -8.16
C THR A 2 -10.10 17.25 -8.51
N THR A 3 -9.56 16.85 -9.66
CA THR A 3 -9.36 15.44 -9.95
C THR A 3 -8.33 14.92 -8.95
N SER A 4 -8.80 14.19 -7.94
CA SER A 4 -7.92 13.42 -7.05
C SER A 4 -7.10 12.47 -7.93
N ARG A 5 -5.82 12.78 -8.13
CA ARG A 5 -4.94 12.01 -9.02
C ARG A 5 -4.65 10.66 -8.38
N ARG A 6 -4.87 9.58 -9.13
CA ARG A 6 -4.58 8.21 -8.69
C ARG A 6 -3.09 7.96 -8.82
N ARG A 7 -2.48 7.38 -7.79
CA ARG A 7 -1.03 7.24 -7.68
C ARG A 7 -0.67 5.81 -7.32
N VAL A 8 0.25 5.22 -8.05
CA VAL A 8 0.85 3.93 -7.73
C VAL A 8 2.05 4.17 -6.84
N LYS A 9 2.16 3.41 -5.75
CA LYS A 9 3.34 3.38 -4.89
C LYS A 9 3.86 1.96 -4.84
N VAL A 10 5.12 1.78 -5.18
CA VAL A 10 5.81 0.50 -5.05
C VAL A 10 6.87 0.66 -3.99
N LYS A 11 6.86 -0.25 -3.01
CA LYS A 11 7.87 -0.35 -1.98
C LYS A 11 8.74 -1.56 -2.24
N GLU A 12 10.03 -1.42 -1.99
CA GLU A 12 10.93 -2.54 -1.82
C GLU A 12 10.86 -3.02 -0.38
N SER A 13 10.94 -4.33 -0.22
CA SER A 13 11.13 -4.95 1.08
C SER A 13 12.13 -6.07 0.89
N VAL A 14 13.35 -5.86 1.36
CA VAL A 14 14.42 -6.85 1.26
C VAL A 14 14.20 -7.90 2.34
N ALA A 15 13.94 -9.14 1.90
CA ALA A 15 13.92 -10.30 2.78
C ALA A 15 15.32 -10.92 2.77
N ASP A 16 16.20 -10.48 3.67
CA ASP A 16 17.50 -11.11 3.86
C ASP A 16 17.33 -12.46 4.59
N GLU A 17 17.77 -13.56 3.96
CA GLU A 17 18.13 -14.77 4.69
C GLU A 17 19.53 -14.57 5.30
N ALA A 18 19.54 -14.35 6.62
CA ALA A 18 20.67 -14.60 7.51
C ALA A 18 22.04 -14.00 7.10
N VAL A 19 22.20 -12.68 7.16
CA VAL A 19 23.50 -12.07 7.51
C VAL A 19 23.29 -11.14 8.71
N ALA A 20 23.89 -11.51 9.84
CA ALA A 20 23.78 -10.82 11.10
C ALA A 20 24.29 -9.36 10.99
N GLY A 21 23.37 -8.39 10.87
CA GLY A 21 23.70 -6.98 11.09
C GLY A 21 22.94 -5.93 10.27
N ARG A 22 22.26 -6.28 9.18
CA ARG A 22 21.37 -5.33 8.47
C ARG A 22 19.93 -5.52 8.93
N GLY A 23 19.33 -4.45 9.47
CA GLY A 23 17.90 -4.44 9.78
C GLY A 23 17.06 -4.59 8.51
N ARG A 24 15.89 -5.22 8.62
CA ARG A 24 14.89 -5.25 7.54
C ARG A 24 14.49 -3.81 7.21
N GLY A 25 14.95 -3.31 6.07
CA GLY A 25 14.58 -2.00 5.55
C GLY A 25 13.36 -2.09 4.64
N GLU A 26 12.38 -1.22 4.86
CA GLU A 26 11.38 -0.90 3.85
C GLU A 26 11.79 0.42 3.18
N GLU A 27 11.92 0.42 1.86
CA GLU A 27 12.24 1.62 1.10
C GLU A 27 11.20 1.84 -0.01
N LEU A 28 10.83 3.09 -0.25
CA LEU A 28 9.91 3.43 -1.33
C LEU A 28 10.68 3.46 -2.65
N LEU A 29 10.43 2.51 -3.53
CA LEU A 29 11.06 2.47 -4.87
C LEU A 29 10.59 3.64 -5.73
N PHE A 30 9.28 3.78 -5.86
CA PHE A 30 8.70 4.90 -6.58
C PHE A 30 7.25 5.17 -6.21
N SER A 31 6.83 6.37 -6.57
CA SER A 31 5.47 6.86 -6.41
C SER A 31 5.11 7.69 -7.63
N GLN A 32 4.32 7.14 -8.55
CA GLN A 32 3.99 7.79 -9.82
C GLN A 32 2.48 7.99 -9.98
N GLU A 33 2.11 9.14 -10.53
CA GLU A 33 0.73 9.43 -10.91
C GLU A 33 0.37 8.69 -12.20
N LEU A 34 -0.83 8.10 -12.24
CA LEU A 34 -1.36 7.47 -13.45
C LEU A 34 -2.05 8.53 -14.28
N GLU A 35 -1.56 8.75 -15.50
CA GLU A 35 -2.14 9.68 -16.47
C GLU A 35 -3.40 9.11 -17.14
N THR A 36 -3.55 7.78 -17.15
CA THR A 36 -4.64 7.05 -17.81
C THR A 36 -5.64 6.49 -16.79
N THR A 37 -6.05 5.22 -16.93
CA THR A 37 -6.97 4.58 -15.99
C THR A 37 -6.21 3.91 -14.86
N SER A 38 -6.92 3.39 -13.86
CA SER A 38 -6.32 2.61 -12.78
C SER A 38 -6.29 1.12 -13.09
N GLN A 39 -6.53 0.71 -14.35
CA GLN A 39 -6.57 -0.69 -14.76
C GLN A 39 -5.27 -1.42 -14.45
N GLY A 40 -5.35 -2.73 -14.16
CA GLY A 40 -4.16 -3.54 -13.88
C GLY A 40 -3.12 -3.47 -14.99
N THR A 41 -3.57 -3.29 -16.24
CA THR A 41 -2.72 -3.06 -17.42
C THR A 41 -1.95 -1.73 -17.35
N ASP A 42 -2.61 -0.63 -17.01
CA ASP A 42 -1.94 0.68 -16.88
C ASP A 42 -0.89 0.63 -15.76
N VAL A 43 -1.20 -0.05 -14.65
CA VAL A 43 -0.30 -0.16 -13.50
C VAL A 43 0.93 -1.02 -13.84
N ILE A 44 0.75 -2.17 -14.51
CA ILE A 44 1.90 -3.03 -14.86
C ILE A 44 2.79 -2.37 -15.92
N ASP A 45 2.24 -1.54 -16.80
CA ASP A 45 3.03 -0.82 -17.80
C ASP A 45 3.96 0.20 -17.13
N VAL A 46 3.47 0.95 -16.15
CA VAL A 46 4.28 1.87 -15.35
C VAL A 46 5.38 1.12 -14.56
N ILE A 47 5.03 -0.02 -13.95
CA ILE A 47 6.01 -0.86 -13.25
C ILE A 47 7.06 -1.41 -14.22
N SER A 48 6.64 -1.86 -15.41
CA SER A 48 7.55 -2.40 -16.44
C SER A 48 8.54 -1.34 -16.91
N GLN A 49 8.07 -0.13 -17.20
CA GLN A 49 8.92 1.00 -17.58
C GLN A 49 9.92 1.35 -16.48
N TYR A 50 9.50 1.28 -15.20
CA TYR A 50 10.40 1.49 -14.08
C TYR A 50 11.48 0.40 -14.00
N PHE A 51 11.11 -0.88 -14.15
CA PHE A 51 12.05 -1.99 -14.14
C PHE A 51 13.08 -1.86 -15.26
N GLU A 52 12.62 -1.56 -16.47
CA GLU A 52 13.49 -1.35 -17.64
C GLU A 52 14.44 -0.17 -17.43
N LYS A 53 13.93 0.96 -16.93
CA LYS A 53 14.73 2.16 -16.67
C LYS A 53 15.83 1.94 -15.63
N HIS A 54 15.56 1.10 -14.63
CA HIS A 54 16.48 0.84 -13.52
C HIS A 54 17.24 -0.49 -13.63
N GLY A 55 17.05 -1.24 -14.73
CA GLY A 55 17.71 -2.52 -14.96
C GLY A 55 17.27 -3.63 -13.99
N LEU A 56 16.08 -3.51 -13.39
CA LEU A 56 15.53 -4.51 -12.48
C LEU A 56 14.92 -5.68 -13.26
N MET A 57 15.07 -6.90 -12.74
CA MET A 57 14.58 -8.09 -13.41
C MET A 57 13.33 -8.66 -12.72
N TRP A 58 12.34 -9.09 -13.51
CA TRP A 58 11.12 -9.71 -12.98
C TRP A 58 11.34 -10.91 -12.04
N PRO A 59 12.33 -11.80 -12.28
CA PRO A 59 12.65 -12.89 -11.34
C PRO A 59 13.09 -12.44 -9.95
N GLU A 60 13.58 -11.20 -9.80
CA GLU A 60 13.99 -10.63 -8.51
C GLU A 60 12.79 -10.14 -7.68
N LEU A 61 11.62 -9.99 -8.31
CA LEU A 61 10.39 -9.64 -7.62
C LEU A 61 9.90 -10.83 -6.77
N ALA A 62 10.19 -10.78 -5.47
CA ALA A 62 9.79 -11.82 -4.53
C ALA A 62 8.25 -11.87 -4.32
N GLY A 63 7.59 -10.72 -4.35
CA GLY A 63 6.14 -10.68 -4.15
C GLY A 63 5.50 -9.33 -4.36
N LEU A 64 4.18 -9.36 -4.40
CA LEU A 64 3.29 -8.21 -4.58
C LEU A 64 2.27 -8.19 -3.46
N CYS A 65 2.15 -7.04 -2.80
CA CYS A 65 1.06 -6.77 -1.88
C CYS A 65 0.16 -5.67 -2.44
N THR A 66 -1.10 -5.99 -2.78
CA THR A 66 -2.07 -5.01 -3.28
C THR A 66 -3.21 -4.80 -2.30
N ASP A 67 -3.75 -3.59 -2.28
CA ASP A 67 -5.06 -3.34 -1.69
C ASP A 67 -6.15 -4.04 -2.51
N ASP A 68 -7.22 -4.45 -1.83
CA ASP A 68 -8.37 -5.13 -2.43
C ASP A 68 -9.20 -4.12 -3.26
N ASP A 69 -8.74 -3.91 -4.50
CA ASP A 69 -9.52 -3.27 -5.55
C ASP A 69 -9.77 -4.30 -6.64
N SER A 70 -10.99 -4.30 -7.20
CA SER A 70 -11.38 -5.15 -8.35
C SER A 70 -10.36 -5.12 -9.50
N THR A 71 -9.69 -3.98 -9.63
CA THR A 71 -8.70 -3.69 -10.66
C THR A 71 -7.36 -4.38 -10.42
N MET A 72 -7.07 -4.74 -9.17
CA MET A 72 -5.85 -5.42 -8.75
C MET A 72 -6.02 -6.95 -8.73
N LEU A 73 -7.25 -7.43 -8.54
CA LEU A 73 -7.59 -8.85 -8.31
C LEU A 73 -8.22 -9.58 -9.50
N GLY A 74 -8.54 -8.88 -10.59
CA GLY A 74 -9.14 -9.51 -11.77
C GLY A 74 -8.35 -10.75 -12.24
N SER A 75 -9.02 -11.90 -12.36
CA SER A 75 -8.36 -13.19 -12.67
C SER A 75 -7.64 -13.22 -14.02
N ARG A 76 -8.02 -12.35 -14.96
CA ARG A 76 -7.41 -12.26 -16.31
C ARG A 76 -6.62 -10.98 -16.54
N SER A 77 -7.13 -9.86 -16.03
CA SER A 77 -6.63 -8.49 -16.27
C SER A 77 -6.23 -7.73 -15.00
N GLY A 78 -6.37 -8.36 -13.83
CA GLY A 78 -5.93 -7.78 -12.57
C GLY A 78 -4.41 -7.75 -12.47
N LEU A 79 -3.88 -6.76 -11.78
CA LEU A 79 -2.44 -6.56 -11.61
C LEU A 79 -1.74 -7.84 -11.11
N ALA A 80 -2.29 -8.52 -10.11
CA ALA A 80 -1.72 -9.76 -9.58
C ALA A 80 -1.58 -10.85 -10.66
N ALA A 81 -2.62 -11.06 -11.46
CA ALA A 81 -2.60 -12.03 -12.55
C ALA A 81 -1.61 -11.65 -13.66
N LEU A 82 -1.44 -10.36 -13.93
CA LEU A 82 -0.48 -9.86 -14.92
C LEU A 82 0.98 -10.01 -14.44
N ILE A 83 1.25 -9.77 -13.15
CA ILE A 83 2.58 -9.97 -12.56
C ILE A 83 2.94 -11.46 -12.51
N LEU A 84 2.00 -12.34 -12.14
CA LEU A 84 2.23 -13.78 -12.15
C LEU A 84 2.52 -14.34 -13.54
N LYS A 85 2.04 -13.70 -14.62
CA LYS A 85 2.43 -14.05 -16.00
C LYS A 85 3.89 -13.68 -16.30
N LYS A 86 4.41 -12.61 -15.72
CA LYS A 86 5.82 -12.17 -15.90
C LYS A 86 6.77 -12.92 -14.97
N ASN A 87 6.36 -13.22 -13.74
CA ASN A 87 7.09 -14.02 -12.78
C ASN A 87 6.12 -14.97 -12.04
N PRO A 88 6.00 -16.24 -12.48
CA PRO A 88 5.15 -17.24 -11.82
C PRO A 88 5.56 -17.58 -10.39
N SER A 89 6.80 -17.29 -9.99
CA SER A 89 7.32 -17.56 -8.65
C SER A 89 7.01 -16.44 -7.65
N ALA A 90 6.51 -15.29 -8.10
CA ALA A 90 6.18 -14.17 -7.24
C ALA A 90 4.99 -14.51 -6.33
N ILE A 91 5.08 -14.11 -5.05
CA ILE A 91 3.99 -14.31 -4.09
C ILE A 91 3.05 -13.11 -4.11
N THR A 92 1.76 -13.32 -4.35
CA THR A 92 0.75 -12.26 -4.27
C THR A 92 -0.02 -12.34 -2.95
N THR A 93 0.06 -11.31 -2.12
CA THR A 93 -0.68 -11.20 -0.86
C THR A 93 -1.64 -10.02 -0.86
N HIS A 94 -2.71 -10.12 -0.09
CA HIS A 94 -3.58 -8.99 0.18
C HIS A 94 -2.98 -8.10 1.26
N CYS A 95 -3.21 -6.79 1.17
CA CYS A 95 -2.81 -5.84 2.19
C CYS A 95 -3.40 -6.22 3.56
N VAL A 96 -2.51 -6.46 4.53
CA VAL A 96 -2.89 -6.83 5.91
C VAL A 96 -3.79 -5.75 6.52
N ILE A 97 -3.50 -4.47 6.26
CA ILE A 97 -4.30 -3.33 6.74
C ILE A 97 -5.72 -3.40 6.19
N HIS A 98 -5.88 -3.74 4.91
CA HIS A 98 -7.20 -3.92 4.32
C HIS A 98 -7.95 -5.09 4.95
N ARG A 99 -7.27 -6.24 5.13
CA ARG A 99 -7.86 -7.43 5.77
C ARG A 99 -8.29 -7.14 7.21
N GLU A 100 -7.48 -6.40 7.96
CA GLU A 100 -7.81 -5.97 9.32
C GLU A 100 -9.02 -5.03 9.32
N ALA A 101 -9.06 -4.04 8.42
CA ALA A 101 -10.20 -3.15 8.29
C ALA A 101 -11.49 -3.90 7.90
N LEU A 102 -11.38 -4.95 7.08
CA LEU A 102 -12.51 -5.81 6.73
C LEU A 102 -12.96 -6.67 7.91
N ALA A 103 -12.02 -7.28 8.64
CA ALA A 103 -12.32 -8.03 9.86
C ALA A 103 -12.94 -7.15 10.95
N ALA A 104 -12.50 -5.89 11.08
CA ALA A 104 -13.07 -4.94 12.02
C ALA A 104 -14.57 -4.68 11.77
N LYS A 105 -15.04 -4.79 10.52
CA LYS A 105 -16.47 -4.65 10.18
C LYS A 105 -17.32 -5.83 10.65
N THR A 106 -16.73 -7.00 10.83
CA THR A 106 -17.44 -8.21 11.26
C THR A 106 -17.37 -8.44 12.78
N LEU A 107 -16.68 -7.56 13.52
CA LEU A 107 -16.56 -7.64 14.96
C LEU A 107 -17.92 -7.50 15.67
N PRO A 108 -18.16 -8.27 16.75
CA PRO A 108 -19.32 -8.08 17.61
C PRO A 108 -19.44 -6.63 18.13
N LYS A 109 -20.67 -6.18 18.37
CA LYS A 109 -20.99 -4.79 18.76
C LYS A 109 -20.20 -4.29 19.98
N CYS A 110 -19.89 -5.16 20.94
CA CYS A 110 -19.09 -4.82 22.13
C CYS A 110 -17.66 -4.36 21.77
N TYR A 111 -17.03 -5.00 20.79
CA TYR A 111 -15.69 -4.62 20.32
C TYR A 111 -15.75 -3.39 19.42
N ALA A 112 -16.79 -3.25 18.58
CA ALA A 112 -16.99 -2.06 17.76
C ALA A 112 -17.12 -0.78 18.61
N LEU A 113 -17.81 -0.85 19.76
CA LEU A 113 -17.91 0.27 20.70
C LEU A 113 -16.53 0.66 21.26
N THR A 114 -15.73 -0.33 21.65
CA THR A 114 -14.37 -0.13 22.18
C THR A 114 -13.46 0.52 21.13
N MET A 115 -13.50 0.04 19.89
CA MET A 115 -12.74 0.63 18.78
C MET A 115 -13.19 2.06 18.48
N LYS A 116 -14.51 2.33 18.52
CA LYS A 116 -15.05 3.70 18.34
C LYS A 116 -14.56 4.65 19.42
N THR A 117 -14.50 4.20 20.67
CA THR A 117 -13.96 4.98 21.78
C THR A 117 -12.47 5.29 21.57
N ALA A 118 -11.66 4.29 21.17
CA ALA A 118 -10.25 4.50 20.86
C ALA A 118 -10.06 5.52 19.72
N ILE A 119 -10.83 5.42 18.63
CA ILE A 119 -10.83 6.38 17.51
C ILE A 119 -11.18 7.79 18.00
N ASN A 120 -12.19 7.92 18.86
CA ASN A 120 -12.58 9.21 19.42
C ASN A 120 -11.46 9.84 20.27
N ILE A 121 -10.75 9.04 21.07
CA ILE A 121 -9.61 9.50 21.87
C ILE A 121 -8.48 9.98 20.95
N VAL A 122 -8.10 9.18 19.94
CA VAL A 122 -7.07 9.57 18.98
C VAL A 122 -7.46 10.85 18.24
N ASN A 123 -8.73 10.98 17.83
CA ASN A 123 -9.22 12.18 17.16
C ASN A 123 -9.25 13.40 18.10
N PHE A 124 -9.56 13.20 19.38
CA PHE A 124 -9.47 14.24 20.39
C PHE A 124 -8.03 14.72 20.56
N ILE A 125 -7.07 13.79 20.71
CA ILE A 125 -5.63 14.11 20.80
C ILE A 125 -5.14 14.83 19.54
N LYS A 126 -5.52 14.38 18.35
CA LYS A 126 -5.14 15.05 17.09
C LYS A 126 -5.68 16.48 17.03
N ARG A 127 -6.94 16.70 17.43
CA ARG A 127 -7.53 18.04 17.48
C ARG A 127 -6.90 18.92 18.56
N SER A 128 -6.59 18.37 19.73
CA SER A 128 -5.96 19.14 20.81
C SER A 128 -4.50 19.46 20.52
N ALA A 129 -3.73 18.54 19.92
CA ALA A 129 -2.36 18.79 19.49
C ALA A 129 -2.28 19.84 18.38
N LEU A 130 -3.23 19.84 17.44
CA LEU A 130 -3.36 20.92 16.44
C LEU A 130 -3.70 22.27 17.10
N ASN A 131 -4.46 22.27 18.20
CA ASN A 131 -4.72 23.50 18.97
C ASN A 131 -3.49 23.97 19.76
N THR A 132 -2.67 23.06 20.30
CA THR A 132 -1.44 23.44 21.03
C THR A 132 -0.34 23.94 20.08
N ILE A 133 -0.18 23.33 18.90
CA ILE A 133 0.82 23.76 17.92
C ILE A 133 0.41 25.08 17.24
N MET A 134 -0.90 25.39 17.12
CA MET A 134 -1.36 26.67 16.56
C MET A 134 -1.30 27.83 17.56
N LEU A 135 -1.28 27.55 18.87
CA LEU A 135 -1.20 28.55 19.95
C LEU A 135 0.23 28.85 20.43
N GLY A 136 1.25 28.30 19.77
CA GLY A 136 2.67 28.45 20.15
C GLY A 136 3.44 29.53 19.40
N TYR A 137 2.80 30.36 18.56
CA TYR A 137 3.47 31.40 17.76
C TYR A 137 3.04 32.84 18.10
N GLU A 138 2.59 33.10 19.33
CA GLU A 138 2.44 34.48 19.83
C GLU A 138 2.91 34.57 21.29
N LEU A 139 4.23 34.67 21.47
CA LEU A 139 4.90 35.46 22.51
C LEU A 139 6.23 35.97 21.95
#